data_AF-A0A6J0XFE2-F1
#
_entry.id   AF-A0A6J0XFE2-F1
#
_cell.length_a   1.000
_cell.length_b   1.000
_cell.length_c   1.000
_cell.angle_alpha   90.00
_cell.angle_beta   90.00
_cell.angle_gamma   90.00
#
_symmetry.space_group_name_H-M   'P 1'
#
loop_
_entity.id
_entity.type
_entity.pdbx_description
1 polymer ?
#
loop_
_entity_poly.entity_id
_entity_poly.type
_entity_poly.pdbx_seq_one_letter_code
_entity_poly.pdbx_strand_id
1 'polypeptide(L)'
;MNCITTFAILALAAMTWAATPSVTSGDREIGIEVDCTKYNITSDGIACTKEWAPICGMDLKTYGNECMFCFLNRKKGSQLRKLHNNECREVECTTYSEICTMEYMPHCGSDGTVYGNRCSFCNAVVMSRGTLYFVKYGPCSESP
;
A
#
# COMPACT_ATOMS: atom_id res chain seq x y z
N MET A 1 53.83 19.05 -40.63
CA MET A 1 53.35 20.21 -41.41
C MET A 1 51.95 20.53 -40.91
N ASN A 2 51.80 21.70 -40.30
CA ASN A 2 50.77 22.08 -39.34
C ASN A 2 49.43 22.44 -40.00
N CYS A 3 48.30 22.25 -39.30
CA CYS A 3 47.43 23.39 -38.95
C CYS A 3 46.47 23.04 -37.81
N ILE A 4 46.60 23.79 -36.73
CA ILE A 4 45.76 23.80 -35.54
C ILE A 4 44.61 24.77 -35.81
N THR A 5 43.36 24.38 -35.58
CA THR A 5 42.35 25.32 -35.05
C THR A 5 41.40 24.58 -34.10
N THR A 6 41.66 24.83 -32.83
CA THR A 6 40.80 24.70 -31.66
C THR A 6 39.33 25.07 -31.91
N PHE A 7 38.41 24.19 -31.54
CA PHE A 7 37.16 24.60 -30.89
C PHE A 7 36.93 23.68 -29.70
N ALA A 8 37.40 24.15 -28.54
CA ALA A 8 37.02 23.63 -27.24
C ALA A 8 35.51 23.88 -27.07
N ILE A 9 34.69 22.84 -27.29
CA ILE A 9 33.31 22.87 -26.81
C ILE A 9 33.39 22.59 -25.32
N LEU A 10 33.43 23.68 -24.54
CA LEU A 10 33.13 23.66 -23.12
C LEU A 10 31.75 23.02 -22.95
N ALA A 11 31.73 21.71 -22.69
CA ALA A 11 30.58 21.07 -22.08
C ALA A 11 30.47 21.66 -20.68
N LEU A 12 29.72 22.76 -20.56
CA LEU A 12 29.13 23.16 -19.30
C LEU A 12 28.26 21.98 -18.88
N ALA A 13 28.84 21.08 -18.08
CA ALA A 13 28.07 20.19 -17.24
C ALA A 13 27.30 21.11 -16.30
N ALA A 14 26.13 21.55 -16.76
CA ALA A 14 25.13 22.13 -15.89
C ALA A 14 24.95 21.10 -14.78
N MET A 15 25.23 21.52 -13.54
CA MET A 15 24.75 20.82 -12.37
C MET A 15 23.23 20.88 -12.44
N THR A 16 22.64 20.02 -13.25
CA THR A 16 21.22 19.70 -13.12
C THR A 16 21.15 19.12 -11.73
N TRP A 17 20.58 19.89 -10.82
CA TRP A 17 20.08 19.35 -9.56
C TRP A 17 19.45 18.02 -9.92
N ALA A 18 19.89 16.94 -9.27
CA ALA A 18 19.10 15.74 -9.25
C ALA A 18 17.77 16.14 -8.58
N ALA A 19 16.86 16.72 -9.35
CA ALA A 19 15.45 16.54 -9.14
C ALA A 19 15.33 15.02 -9.15
N THR A 20 15.19 14.47 -7.95
CA THR A 20 14.74 13.09 -7.76
C THR A 20 13.66 12.85 -8.81
N PRO A 21 13.74 11.77 -9.61
CA PRO A 21 12.68 11.50 -10.56
C PRO A 21 11.37 11.59 -9.79
N SER A 22 10.53 12.54 -10.17
CA SER A 22 9.15 12.61 -9.72
C SER A 22 8.56 11.25 -10.01
N VAL A 23 8.17 10.55 -8.93
CA VAL A 23 7.53 9.24 -8.94
C VAL A 23 6.57 9.20 -10.12
N THR A 24 6.94 8.44 -11.15
CA THR A 24 6.07 8.22 -12.30
C THR A 24 4.83 7.52 -11.78
N SER A 25 3.67 8.08 -12.10
CA SER A 25 2.32 7.67 -11.70
C SER A 25 1.89 6.29 -12.24
N GLY A 26 2.73 5.27 -12.06
CA GLY A 26 2.53 3.89 -12.49
C GLY A 26 2.69 2.86 -11.37
N ASP A 27 3.17 3.26 -10.20
CA ASP A 27 3.16 2.41 -9.02
C ASP A 27 1.77 2.51 -8.40
N ARG A 28 0.96 1.46 -8.53
CA ARG A 28 -0.33 1.37 -7.84
C ARG A 28 -0.04 1.35 -6.34
N GLU A 29 0.00 2.53 -5.71
CA GLU A 29 0.11 2.60 -4.25
C GLU A 29 -1.08 1.83 -3.68
N ILE A 30 -0.84 0.65 -3.12
CA ILE A 30 -1.88 -0.15 -2.46
C ILE A 30 -2.28 0.59 -1.18
N GLY A 31 -3.59 0.80 -1.00
CA GLY A 31 -4.16 1.47 0.17
C GLY A 31 -4.75 2.85 -0.10
N ILE A 32 -5.19 3.47 0.98
CA ILE A 32 -5.93 4.73 1.06
C ILE A 32 -5.15 5.63 2.01
N GLU A 33 -4.81 6.84 1.57
CA GLU A 33 -4.22 7.83 2.44
C GLU A 33 -5.22 8.30 3.49
N VAL A 34 -4.77 8.43 4.73
CA VAL A 34 -5.58 8.93 5.84
C VAL A 34 -5.20 10.37 6.12
N ASP A 35 -6.18 11.28 6.12
CA ASP A 35 -5.97 12.65 6.57
C ASP A 35 -5.74 12.69 8.09
N CYS A 36 -4.47 12.67 8.47
CA CYS A 36 -4.05 12.77 9.86
C CYS A 36 -4.02 14.20 10.41
N THR A 37 -4.21 15.22 9.57
CA THR A 37 -4.15 16.63 10.00
C THR A 37 -5.31 17.02 10.91
N LYS A 38 -6.43 16.29 10.83
CA LYS A 38 -7.59 16.45 11.71
C LYS A 38 -7.34 16.07 13.16
N TYR A 39 -6.26 15.34 13.46
CA TYR A 39 -5.88 14.96 14.81
C TYR A 39 -4.80 15.91 15.32
N ASN A 40 -4.99 16.46 16.53
CA ASN A 40 -3.98 17.33 17.15
C ASN A 40 -2.84 16.49 17.74
N ILE A 41 -1.89 16.12 16.89
CA ILE A 41 -0.75 15.26 17.22
C ILE A 41 0.43 16.10 17.69
N THR A 42 0.70 16.07 19.00
CA THR A 42 1.89 16.69 19.60
C THR A 42 3.01 15.67 19.80
N SER A 43 4.24 16.15 19.99
CA SER A 43 5.39 15.30 20.36
C SER A 43 5.17 14.54 21.67
N ASP A 44 4.37 15.11 22.57
CA ASP A 44 4.15 14.62 23.93
C ASP A 44 2.99 13.61 24.00
N GLY A 45 2.25 13.44 22.89
CA GLY A 45 1.16 12.47 22.76
C GLY A 45 -0.01 12.96 21.92
N ILE A 46 -0.94 12.05 21.60
CA ILE A 46 -2.29 12.40 21.15
C ILE A 46 -3.30 12.06 22.25
N ALA A 47 -4.26 12.95 22.46
CA ALA A 47 -5.53 12.60 23.09
C ALA A 47 -6.43 11.86 22.08
N CYS A 48 -6.18 10.56 21.88
CA CYS A 48 -7.08 9.72 21.07
C CYS A 48 -8.17 9.22 22.00
N THR A 49 -9.41 9.31 21.54
CA THR A 49 -10.53 8.64 22.18
C THR A 49 -10.34 7.11 22.06
N LYS A 50 -10.89 6.36 23.01
CA LYS A 50 -10.72 4.90 23.13
C LYS A 50 -11.84 4.11 22.44
N GLU A 51 -12.59 4.73 21.54
CA GLU A 51 -13.58 4.04 20.71
C GLU A 51 -12.90 3.00 19.84
N TRP A 52 -13.56 1.86 19.74
CA TRP A 52 -13.16 0.78 18.85
C TRP A 52 -13.78 1.02 17.48
N ALA A 53 -12.99 1.61 16.59
CA ALA A 53 -13.33 1.86 15.19
C ALA A 53 -12.17 1.37 14.31
N PRO A 54 -11.89 0.06 14.30
CA PRO A 54 -10.62 -0.46 13.85
C PRO A 54 -10.39 -0.21 12.36
N ILE A 55 -9.13 -0.09 11.99
CA ILE A 55 -8.70 -0.05 10.59
C ILE A 55 -7.54 -1.01 10.36
N CYS A 56 -7.42 -1.52 9.14
CA CYS A 56 -6.30 -2.36 8.72
C CYS A 56 -5.28 -1.49 7.98
N GLY A 57 -4.03 -1.48 8.44
CA GLY A 57 -2.91 -0.83 7.75
C GLY A 57 -2.29 -1.71 6.67
N MET A 58 -1.55 -1.11 5.75
CA MET A 58 -0.79 -1.84 4.71
C MET A 58 0.32 -2.75 5.27
N ASP A 59 0.68 -2.56 6.54
CA ASP A 59 1.54 -3.44 7.32
C ASP A 59 0.79 -4.67 7.88
N LEU A 60 -0.44 -4.90 7.42
CA LEU A 60 -1.34 -5.99 7.85
C LEU A 60 -1.63 -5.96 9.35
N LYS A 61 -1.51 -4.78 9.97
CA LYS A 61 -1.79 -4.58 11.38
C LYS A 61 -3.13 -3.88 11.59
N THR A 62 -3.90 -4.37 12.55
CA THR A 62 -5.10 -3.70 13.06
C THR A 62 -4.71 -2.56 14.00
N TYR A 63 -5.27 -1.38 13.74
CA TYR A 63 -5.19 -0.19 14.60
C TYR A 63 -6.57 0.08 15.19
N GLY A 64 -6.64 0.37 16.50
CA GLY A 64 -7.92 0.46 17.21
C GLY A 64 -8.85 1.58 16.71
N ASN A 65 -8.27 2.65 16.18
CA ASN A 65 -8.96 3.68 15.42
C ASN A 65 -7.99 4.48 14.55
N GLU A 66 -8.54 5.32 13.68
CA GLU A 66 -7.78 6.14 12.73
C GLU A 66 -6.86 7.17 13.43
N CYS A 67 -7.27 7.68 14.60
CA CYS A 67 -6.43 8.55 15.43
C CYS A 67 -5.15 7.83 15.88
N MET A 68 -5.30 6.61 16.41
CA MET A 68 -4.19 5.79 16.88
C MET A 68 -3.28 5.34 15.74
N PHE A 69 -3.85 5.08 14.57
CA PHE A 69 -3.08 4.84 13.35
C PHE A 69 -2.19 6.04 13.00
N CYS A 70 -2.77 7.23 12.91
CA CYS A 70 -2.02 8.46 12.64
C CYS A 70 -0.93 8.73 13.68
N PHE A 71 -1.21 8.53 14.96
CA PHE A 71 -0.22 8.64 16.04
C PHE A 71 0.99 7.75 15.79
N LEU A 72 0.75 6.45 15.59
CA LEU A 72 1.80 5.46 15.48
C LEU A 72 2.56 5.60 14.17
N ASN A 73 1.87 5.95 13.08
CA ASN A 73 2.47 6.22 11.78
C ASN A 73 3.48 7.39 11.90
N ARG A 74 3.06 8.51 12.50
CA ARG A 74 3.93 9.67 12.75
C ARG A 74 5.05 9.36 13.74
N LYS A 75 4.75 8.71 14.87
CA LYS A 75 5.73 8.36 15.91
C LYS A 75 6.84 7.46 15.38
N LYS A 76 6.52 6.53 14.49
CA LYS A 76 7.49 5.65 13.82
C LYS A 76 8.19 6.30 12.62
N GLY A 77 7.77 7.51 12.20
CA GLY A 77 8.23 8.12 10.95
C GLY A 77 7.87 7.30 9.71
N SER A 78 6.80 6.51 9.78
CA SER A 78 6.33 5.66 8.68
C SER A 78 5.37 6.42 7.78
N GLN A 79 5.19 5.93 6.55
CA GLN A 79 4.20 6.42 5.58
C GLN A 79 3.16 5.34 5.29
N LEU A 80 2.65 4.71 6.35
CA LEU A 80 1.63 3.66 6.22
C LEU A 80 0.34 4.23 5.65
N ARG A 81 -0.26 3.48 4.73
CA ARG A 81 -1.58 3.73 4.16
C ARG A 81 -2.59 2.75 4.75
N LYS A 82 -3.86 3.13 4.78
CA LYS A 82 -4.97 2.29 5.24
C LYS A 82 -5.37 1.32 4.12
N LEU A 83 -5.48 0.03 4.38
CA LEU A 83 -6.04 -0.92 3.40
C LEU A 83 -7.57 -0.80 3.35
N HIS A 84 -8.21 -0.91 4.52
CA HIS A 84 -9.66 -0.84 4.65
C HIS A 84 -10.05 -0.49 6.08
N ASN A 85 -11.33 -0.14 6.24
CA ASN A 85 -11.96 -0.06 7.56
C ASN A 85 -12.22 -1.48 8.10
N ASN A 86 -12.28 -1.62 9.42
CA ASN A 86 -12.30 -2.88 10.17
C ASN A 86 -10.91 -3.50 10.38
N GLU A 87 -10.85 -4.50 11.26
CA GLU A 87 -9.63 -5.25 11.58
C GLU A 87 -9.08 -5.98 10.36
N CYS A 88 -7.76 -6.11 10.28
CA CYS A 88 -7.12 -7.00 9.31
C CYS A 88 -7.62 -8.43 9.52
N ARG A 89 -7.85 -9.13 8.41
CA ARG A 89 -8.19 -10.55 8.42
C ARG A 89 -7.18 -11.30 7.57
N GLU A 90 -6.82 -12.48 8.01
CA GLU A 90 -6.00 -13.39 7.23
C GLU A 90 -6.90 -14.48 6.65
N VAL A 91 -6.58 -14.90 5.42
CA VAL A 91 -7.21 -16.05 4.78
C VAL A 91 -6.14 -17.12 4.66
N GLU A 92 -6.27 -18.19 5.45
CA GLU A 92 -5.30 -19.28 5.46
C GLU A 92 -5.32 -20.07 4.16
N CYS A 93 -4.34 -19.85 3.29
CA CYS A 93 -4.22 -20.56 2.03
C CYS A 93 -3.20 -21.69 2.15
N THR A 94 -3.63 -22.84 2.64
CA THR A 94 -2.77 -24.00 2.92
C THR A 94 -2.72 -25.02 1.79
N THR A 95 -3.66 -24.98 0.84
CA THR A 95 -3.82 -26.02 -0.18
C THR A 95 -4.21 -25.41 -1.52
N TYR A 96 -3.59 -25.94 -2.58
CA TYR A 96 -3.94 -25.68 -3.97
C TYR A 96 -5.00 -26.69 -4.43
N SER A 97 -5.97 -26.24 -5.22
CA SER A 97 -6.98 -27.12 -5.83
C SER A 97 -7.11 -26.82 -7.32
N GLU A 98 -7.06 -27.84 -8.18
CA GLU A 98 -7.30 -27.66 -9.62
C GLU A 98 -8.75 -27.31 -9.95
N ILE A 99 -9.69 -27.70 -9.08
CA ILE A 99 -11.12 -27.48 -9.26
C ILE A 99 -11.63 -26.60 -8.13
N CYS A 100 -12.29 -25.50 -8.50
CA CYS A 100 -13.00 -24.63 -7.57
C CYS A 100 -14.51 -24.69 -7.82
N THR A 101 -15.30 -24.49 -6.77
CA THR A 101 -16.74 -24.26 -6.89
C THR A 101 -17.02 -22.93 -7.60
N MET A 102 -18.24 -22.75 -8.11
CA MET A 102 -18.70 -21.50 -8.73
C MET A 102 -19.46 -20.60 -7.74
N GLU A 103 -19.31 -20.82 -6.44
CA GLU A 103 -19.88 -19.93 -5.42
C GLU A 103 -19.24 -18.54 -5.53
N TYR A 104 -20.04 -17.49 -5.33
CA TYR A 104 -19.56 -16.11 -5.41
C TYR A 104 -19.50 -15.47 -4.02
N MET A 105 -18.31 -15.53 -3.42
CA MET A 105 -17.94 -14.89 -2.16
C MET A 105 -16.60 -14.16 -2.39
N PRO A 106 -16.64 -12.95 -2.97
CA PRO A 106 -15.46 -12.30 -3.53
C PRO A 106 -14.39 -11.93 -2.48
N HIS A 107 -13.13 -12.07 -2.87
CA HIS A 107 -11.95 -11.66 -2.11
C HIS A 107 -11.16 -10.65 -2.95
N CYS A 108 -10.83 -9.50 -2.38
CA CYS A 108 -9.90 -8.56 -2.98
C CYS A 108 -8.46 -8.92 -2.60
N GLY A 109 -7.61 -9.12 -3.61
CA GLY A 109 -6.18 -9.32 -3.45
C GLY A 109 -5.40 -8.01 -3.45
N SER A 110 -4.16 -8.06 -2.96
CA SER A 110 -3.21 -6.94 -2.98
C SER A 110 -2.79 -6.50 -4.38
N ASP A 111 -2.96 -7.37 -5.38
CA ASP A 111 -2.80 -7.06 -6.80
C ASP A 111 -3.96 -6.23 -7.38
N GLY A 112 -5.00 -5.98 -6.58
CA GLY A 112 -6.22 -5.29 -6.98
C GLY A 112 -7.17 -6.16 -7.80
N THR A 113 -6.96 -7.48 -7.82
CA THR A 113 -7.84 -8.46 -8.49
C THR A 113 -8.93 -8.91 -7.53
N VAL A 114 -10.15 -9.07 -8.06
CA VAL A 114 -11.27 -9.69 -7.35
C VAL A 114 -11.31 -11.18 -7.69
N TYR A 115 -11.12 -12.01 -6.68
CA TYR A 115 -11.20 -13.46 -6.77
C TYR A 115 -12.60 -13.91 -6.35
N GLY A 116 -13.31 -14.61 -7.23
CA GLY A 116 -14.74 -14.90 -7.06
C GLY A 116 -15.08 -15.70 -5.79
N ASN A 117 -14.13 -16.49 -5.30
CA ASN A 117 -14.23 -17.20 -4.03
C ASN A 117 -12.87 -17.51 -3.41
N ARG A 118 -12.91 -18.06 -2.20
CA ARG A 118 -11.73 -18.46 -1.42
C ARG A 118 -10.81 -19.42 -2.18
N CYS A 119 -11.37 -20.36 -2.95
CA CYS A 119 -10.56 -21.32 -3.71
C CYS A 119 -9.72 -20.61 -4.77
N SER A 120 -10.36 -19.78 -5.61
CA SER A 120 -9.66 -18.99 -6.63
C SER A 120 -8.61 -18.04 -6.03
N PHE A 121 -8.93 -17.39 -4.91
CA PHE A 121 -7.99 -16.54 -4.18
C PHE A 121 -6.79 -17.34 -3.67
N CYS A 122 -7.03 -18.46 -2.98
CA CYS A 122 -5.94 -19.25 -2.40
C CYS A 122 -5.05 -19.92 -3.44
N ASN A 123 -5.60 -20.35 -4.57
CA ASN A 123 -4.79 -20.82 -5.68
C ASN A 123 -3.84 -19.70 -6.16
N ALA A 124 -4.34 -18.48 -6.28
CA ALA A 124 -3.50 -17.35 -6.65
C ALA A 124 -2.45 -17.02 -5.57
N VAL A 125 -2.79 -17.10 -4.29
CA VAL A 125 -1.83 -16.92 -3.18
C VAL A 125 -0.70 -17.93 -3.28
N VAL A 126 -1.02 -19.22 -3.45
CA VAL A 126 -0.02 -20.29 -3.61
C VAL A 126 0.87 -20.03 -4.83
N MET A 127 0.28 -19.65 -5.97
CA MET A 127 1.03 -19.35 -7.19
C MET A 127 1.89 -18.07 -7.07
N SER A 128 1.45 -17.09 -6.26
CA SER A 128 2.14 -15.82 -6.05
C SER A 128 3.44 -15.96 -5.24
N ARG A 129 3.65 -17.10 -4.57
CA ARG A 129 4.80 -17.35 -3.68
C ARG A 129 4.95 -16.29 -2.58
N GLY A 130 3.83 -15.84 -2.00
CA GLY A 130 3.80 -14.89 -0.89
C GLY A 130 3.78 -13.42 -1.29
N THR A 131 3.67 -13.10 -2.58
CA THR A 131 3.54 -11.72 -3.05
C THR A 131 2.09 -11.21 -3.01
N LEU A 132 1.11 -12.12 -3.07
CA LEU A 132 -0.31 -11.81 -2.94
C LEU A 132 -0.78 -11.99 -1.50
N TYR A 133 -1.45 -10.98 -0.96
CA TYR A 133 -2.11 -11.04 0.34
C TYR A 133 -3.57 -10.59 0.23
N PHE A 134 -4.36 -11.02 1.21
CA PHE A 134 -5.78 -10.67 1.29
C PHE A 134 -5.92 -9.22 1.74
N VAL A 135 -6.68 -8.43 0.98
CA VAL A 135 -6.99 -7.05 1.35
C VAL A 135 -8.33 -7.02 2.08
N LYS A 136 -9.42 -7.47 1.45
CA LYS A 136 -10.76 -7.44 2.06
C LYS A 136 -11.72 -8.39 1.37
N TYR A 137 -12.83 -8.72 2.04
CA TYR A 137 -13.95 -9.37 1.38
C TYR A 137 -14.67 -8.36 0.48
N GLY A 138 -15.24 -8.82 -0.62
CA GLY A 138 -15.87 -7.93 -1.61
C GLY A 138 -14.93 -7.49 -2.74
N PRO A 139 -15.39 -6.54 -3.57
CA PRO A 139 -14.61 -5.98 -4.66
C PRO A 139 -13.48 -5.07 -4.16
N CYS A 140 -12.41 -4.88 -4.94
CA CYS A 140 -11.29 -4.01 -4.59
C CYS A 140 -11.62 -2.50 -4.57
N SER A 141 -12.77 -2.13 -5.14
CA SER A 141 -13.36 -0.78 -5.20
C SER A 141 -14.87 -0.94 -4.98
N GLU A 142 -15.62 -0.13 -4.24
CA GLU A 142 -15.37 1.11 -3.49
C GLU A 142 -15.98 1.00 -2.09
N SER A 143 -15.41 1.70 -1.11
CA SER A 143 -16.15 2.16 0.06
C SER A 143 -15.80 3.64 0.23
N PRO A 144 -16.81 4.54 0.24
CA PRO A 144 -16.62 5.99 0.37
C PRO A 144 -15.96 6.40 1.69
#